data_AF-C6GCR7-F1
#
_entry.id   AF-C6GCR7-F1
#
_cell.length_a   1.000
_cell.length_b   1.000
_cell.length_c   1.000
_cell.angle_alpha   90.00
_cell.angle_beta   90.00
_cell.angle_gamma   90.00
#
_symmetry.space_group_name_H-M   'P 1'
#
loop_
_entity.id
_entity.type
_entity.pdbx_description
1 polymer ?
#
loop_
_entity_poly.entity_id
_entity_poly.type
_entity_poly.pdbx_seq_one_letter_code
_entity_poly.pdbx_strand_id
1 'polypeptide(L)'
;MVLLIFFFIFMVSVSLIKFSPMKLVICMEFMYMYLIFLSQRFMALGMNMGMYIMVFSAAEGVLGLTLVMDTGKLYDLKSKFFFGRF
;
A
#
# COMPACT_ATOMS: atom_id res chain seq x y z
N MET A 1 -9.77 -3.31 -20.21
CA MET A 1 -10.86 -2.49 -19.63
C MET A 1 -11.32 -2.96 -18.26
N VAL A 2 -11.63 -4.25 -18.03
CA VAL A 2 -12.13 -4.74 -16.73
C VAL A 2 -11.20 -4.41 -15.54
N LEU A 3 -9.88 -4.63 -15.68
CA LEU A 3 -8.89 -4.29 -14.65
C LEU A 3 -8.82 -2.78 -14.33
N LEU A 4 -9.02 -1.91 -15.33
CA LEU A 4 -9.04 -0.45 -15.13
C LEU A 4 -10.26 -0.02 -14.32
N ILE A 5 -11.42 -0.59 -14.63
CA ILE A 5 -12.67 -0.31 -13.93
C ILE A 5 -12.56 -0.77 -12.47
N PHE A 6 -12.00 -1.97 -12.23
CA PHE A 6 -11.76 -2.47 -10.88
C PHE A 6 -10.80 -1.57 -10.09
N PHE A 7 -9.72 -1.12 -10.72
CA PHE A 7 -8.75 -0.21 -10.11
C PHE A 7 -9.41 1.12 -9.71
N PHE A 8 -10.22 1.69 -10.60
CA PHE A 8 -10.92 2.94 -10.33
C PHE A 8 -11.92 2.81 -9.18
N ILE A 9 -12.70 1.73 -9.14
CA ILE A 9 -13.61 1.43 -8.03
C ILE A 9 -12.83 1.27 -6.72
N PHE A 10 -11.69 0.58 -6.75
CA PHE A 10 -10.87 0.37 -5.56
C PHE A 10 -10.30 1.69 -5.00
N MET A 11 -9.74 2.54 -5.85
CA MET A 11 -9.21 3.85 -5.44
C MET A 11 -10.30 4.78 -4.86
N VAL A 12 -11.49 4.78 -5.48
CA VAL A 12 -12.64 5.53 -4.97
C VAL A 12 -13.15 4.94 -3.65
N SER A 13 -13.13 3.62 -3.51
CA SER A 13 -13.53 2.95 -2.26
C SER A 13 -12.57 3.28 -1.11
N VAL A 14 -11.26 3.33 -1.39
CA VAL A 14 -10.25 3.68 -0.39
C VAL A 14 -10.31 5.15 -0.01
N SER A 15 -10.59 6.07 -0.95
CA SER A 15 -10.67 7.50 -0.67
C SER A 15 -11.86 7.89 0.22
N LEU A 16 -12.94 7.12 0.19
CA LEU A 16 -14.14 7.36 1.01
C LEU A 16 -13.99 6.90 2.48
N ILE A 17 -12.97 6.10 2.79
CA ILE A 17 -12.79 5.51 4.11
C ILE A 17 -11.83 6.37 4.94
N LYS A 18 -12.10 6.53 6.25
CA LYS A 18 -11.18 7.19 7.20
C LYS A 18 -9.74 6.71 7.01
N PHE A 19 -8.85 7.67 6.74
CA PHE A 19 -7.43 7.47 6.49
C PHE A 19 -6.78 6.72 7.65
N SER A 20 -6.20 5.57 7.36
CA SER A 20 -5.25 4.91 8.26
C SER A 20 -4.00 4.52 7.48
N PRO A 21 -2.81 4.58 8.10
CA PRO A 21 -1.57 4.34 7.38
C PRO A 21 -1.52 2.89 6.85
N MET A 22 -2.14 1.94 7.55
CA MET A 22 -2.29 0.55 7.08
C MET A 22 -3.10 0.44 5.78
N LYS A 23 -4.16 1.25 5.61
CA LYS A 23 -4.95 1.24 4.37
C LYS A 23 -4.17 1.79 3.19
N LEU A 24 -3.30 2.78 3.42
CA LEU A 24 -2.42 3.30 2.38
C LEU A 24 -1.45 2.22 1.88
N VAL A 25 -0.85 1.45 2.79
CA VAL A 25 0.03 0.33 2.42
C VAL A 25 -0.72 -0.71 1.58
N ILE A 26 -1.92 -1.11 2.01
CA ILE A 26 -2.77 -2.04 1.24
C ILE A 26 -3.09 -1.46 -0.14
N CYS A 27 -3.37 -0.16 -0.22
CA CYS A 27 -3.69 0.51 -1.47
C CYS A 27 -2.50 0.50 -2.44
N MET A 28 -1.30 0.80 -1.94
CA MET A 28 -0.05 0.76 -2.69
C MET A 28 0.23 -0.63 -3.25
N GLU A 29 0.12 -1.68 -2.44
CA GLU A 29 0.29 -3.08 -2.91
C GLU A 29 -0.72 -3.44 -4.01
N PHE A 30 -1.96 -2.94 -3.91
CA PHE A 30 -2.97 -3.15 -4.94
C PHE A 30 -2.65 -2.40 -6.25
N MET A 31 -2.06 -1.20 -6.16
CA MET A 31 -1.54 -0.48 -7.34
C MET A 31 -0.40 -1.26 -8.01
N TYR A 32 0.52 -1.84 -7.22
CA TYR A 32 1.62 -2.66 -7.74
C TYR A 32 1.13 -3.92 -8.43
N MET A 33 0.14 -4.62 -7.86
CA MET A 33 -0.48 -5.76 -8.54
C MET A 33 -1.09 -5.38 -9.89
N TYR A 34 -1.79 -4.24 -9.94
CA TYR A 34 -2.33 -3.74 -11.21
C TYR A 34 -1.22 -3.45 -12.24
N LEU A 35 -0.12 -2.81 -11.82
CA LEU A 35 1.05 -2.56 -12.66
C LEU A 35 1.67 -3.85 -13.21
N ILE A 36 1.80 -4.90 -12.39
CA ILE A 36 2.33 -6.20 -12.82
C ILE A 36 1.43 -6.83 -13.89
N PHE A 37 0.11 -6.82 -13.69
CA PHE A 37 -0.82 -7.36 -14.70
C PHE A 37 -0.81 -6.53 -15.99
N LEU A 38 -0.67 -5.21 -15.89
CA LEU A 38 -0.59 -4.33 -17.05
C LEU A 38 0.71 -4.53 -17.82
N SER A 39 1.85 -4.67 -17.13
CA SER A 39 3.15 -4.91 -17.77
C SER A 39 3.18 -6.24 -18.52
N GLN A 40 2.56 -7.28 -17.96
CA GLN A 40 2.45 -8.58 -18.61
C GLN A 40 1.50 -8.58 -19.82
N ARG A 41 0.38 -7.84 -19.76
CA ARG A 41 -0.62 -7.85 -20.84
C ARG A 41 -0.34 -6.90 -21.99
N PHE A 42 0.08 -5.67 -21.72
CA PHE A 42 0.06 -4.59 -22.72
C PHE A 42 1.40 -4.35 -23.40
N MET A 43 2.51 -4.44 -22.66
CA MET A 43 3.79 -4.02 -23.23
C MET A 43 4.67 -5.18 -23.72
N ALA A 44 4.26 -6.44 -23.51
CA ALA A 44 5.14 -7.60 -23.71
C ALA A 44 6.55 -7.36 -23.11
N LEU A 45 6.62 -6.55 -22.04
CA LEU A 45 7.85 -6.31 -21.32
C LEU A 45 8.24 -7.67 -20.74
N GLY A 46 9.40 -8.17 -21.16
CA GLY A 46 9.85 -9.51 -20.81
C GLY A 46 9.72 -9.78 -19.31
N MET A 47 9.57 -11.06 -18.94
CA MET A 47 9.30 -11.52 -17.57
C MET A 47 10.21 -10.86 -16.51
N ASN A 48 11.42 -10.45 -16.89
CA ASN A 48 12.37 -9.71 -16.08
C ASN A 48 11.79 -8.41 -15.47
N MET A 49 11.05 -7.61 -16.24
CA MET A 49 10.46 -6.37 -15.71
C MET A 49 9.38 -6.63 -14.67
N GLY A 50 8.55 -7.65 -14.86
CA GLY A 50 7.59 -8.07 -13.85
C GLY A 50 8.27 -8.49 -12.54
N MET A 51 9.40 -9.21 -12.64
CA MET A 51 10.19 -9.59 -11.46
C MET A 51 10.77 -8.38 -10.72
N TYR A 52 11.31 -7.38 -11.42
CA TYR A 52 11.80 -6.17 -10.77
C TYR A 52 10.68 -5.43 -10.01
N ILE A 53 9.52 -5.27 -10.65
CA ILE A 53 8.36 -4.61 -10.00
C ILE A 53 7.93 -5.38 -8.75
N MET A 54 7.88 -6.71 -8.79
CA MET A 54 7.56 -7.53 -7.61
C MET A 54 8.56 -7.35 -6.47
N VAL A 55 9.87 -7.31 -6.77
CA VAL A 55 10.91 -7.13 -5.74
C VAL A 55 10.83 -5.73 -5.12
N PHE A 56 10.64 -4.69 -5.93
CA PHE A 56 10.46 -3.33 -5.43
C PHE A 56 9.17 -3.18 -4.60
N SER A 57 8.06 -3.77 -5.06
CA SER A 57 6.79 -3.79 -4.31
C SER A 57 6.99 -4.39 -2.92
N ALA A 58 7.64 -5.55 -2.82
CA ALA A 58 7.88 -6.20 -1.53
C ALA A 58 8.77 -5.35 -0.60
N ALA A 59 9.80 -4.70 -1.14
CA ALA A 59 10.67 -3.82 -0.36
C ALA A 59 9.92 -2.59 0.18
N GLU A 60 9.13 -1.93 -0.66
CA GLU A 60 8.28 -0.81 -0.22
C GLU A 60 7.18 -1.23 0.74
N GLY A 61 6.59 -2.42 0.56
CA GLY A 61 5.61 -2.98 1.49
C GLY A 61 6.18 -3.17 2.89
N VAL A 62 7.39 -3.72 3.01
CA VAL A 62 8.08 -3.88 4.30
C VAL A 62 8.41 -2.51 4.93
N LEU A 63 8.86 -1.54 4.13
CA LEU A 63 9.09 -0.17 4.60
C LEU A 63 7.79 0.52 5.07
N GLY A 64 6.70 0.34 4.32
CA GLY A 64 5.38 0.85 4.68
C GLY A 64 4.88 0.27 5.99
N LEU A 65 4.99 -1.05 6.17
CA LEU A 65 4.58 -1.74 7.39
C LEU A 65 5.43 -1.34 8.60
N THR A 66 6.75 -1.20 8.43
CA THR A 66 7.63 -0.75 9.52
C THR A 66 7.30 0.67 9.96
N LEU A 67 7.03 1.59 9.02
CA LEU A 67 6.53 2.94 9.34
C LEU A 67 5.17 2.93 10.05
N VAL A 68 4.24 2.06 9.63
CA VAL A 68 2.95 1.88 10.32
C VAL A 68 3.16 1.42 11.76
N MET A 69 4.08 0.48 11.99
CA MET A 69 4.38 -0.02 13.34
C MET A 69 5.04 1.04 14.22
N ASP A 70 6.00 1.80 13.68
CA ASP A 70 6.69 2.84 14.45
C ASP A 70 5.78 4.03 14.76
N THR A 71 4.96 4.47 13.80
CA THR A 71 3.93 5.49 14.05
C THR A 71 2.91 4.99 15.06
N GLY A 72 2.44 3.74 14.96
CA GLY A 72 1.58 3.11 15.95
C GLY A 72 2.16 3.17 17.37
N LYS A 73 3.43 2.78 17.55
CA LYS A 73 4.15 2.88 18.83
C LYS A 73 4.25 4.31 19.33
N LEU A 74 4.54 5.28 18.46
CA LEU A 74 4.64 6.70 18.83
C LEU A 74 3.31 7.27 19.31
N TYR A 75 2.21 6.96 18.64
CA TYR A 75 0.87 7.40 19.05
C TYR A 75 0.41 6.71 20.34
N ASP A 76 0.73 5.43 20.52
CA ASP A 76 0.40 4.67 21.73
C ASP A 76 1.27 5.05 22.94
N LEU A 77 2.50 5.53 22.72
CA LEU A 77 3.31 6.18 23.75
C LEU A 77 2.78 7.56 24.12
N LYS A 78 2.28 8.33 23.15
CA LYS A 78 1.64 9.64 23.40
C LYS A 78 0.37 9.51 24.23
N SER A 79 -0.44 8.47 23.99
CA SER A 79 -1.65 8.21 24.79
C SER A 79 -1.31 7.85 26.24
N LYS A 80 -0.27 7.03 26.47
CA LYS A 80 0.23 6.69 27.81
C LYS A 80 0.86 7.89 28.54
N PHE A 81 1.58 8.76 27.84
CA PHE A 81 2.15 9.97 28.45
C PHE A 81 1.09 10.97 28.91
N PHE A 82 -0.09 10.98 28.27
CA PHE A 82 -1.22 11.82 28.67
C PHE A 82 -2.00 11.25 29.87
N PHE A 83 -1.98 9.92 30.05
CA PHE A 83 -2.68 9.26 31.15
C PHE A 83 -1.93 9.32 32.49
N GLY A 84 -0.61 9.55 32.48
CA GLY A 84 0.22 9.69 33.70
C GLY A 84 0.21 11.07 34.36
N ARG A 85 -0.72 11.96 33.97
CA ARG A 85 -0.88 13.32 34.52
C ARG A 85 -2.27 13.59 35.11
N PHE A 86 -2.99 12.54 35.52
CA PHE A 86 -4.18 12.65 36.35
C PHE A 86 -3.88 12.13 37.75
#